data_AF-A0A1B2ET38-F1
#
_entry.id   AF-A0A1B2ET38-F1
#
_cell.length_a   1.000
_cell.length_b   1.000
_cell.length_c   1.000
_cell.angle_alpha   90.00
_cell.angle_beta   90.00
_cell.angle_gamma   90.00
#
_symmetry.space_group_name_H-M   'P 1'
#
loop_
_entity.id
_entity.type
_entity.pdbx_description
1 polymer ?
#
loop_
_entity_poly.entity_id
_entity_poly.type
_entity_poly.pdbx_seq_one_letter_code
_entity_poly.pdbx_strand_id
1 'polypeptide(L)'
;MAGKQGSTTGNTNAAGVPEQVRQAAETTLAQAKQAVDQYLQQATNLQEKVESSVQAAQAGARDMNRNVLAAAEANINATFEFAQQLVRAKDPQEMAALQQTFLQQQFERVKTQMQEVGGAAARTAADMGAGARPKG
;
A
#
# COMPACT_ATOMS: atom_id res chain seq x y z
N MET A 1 31.94 -11.30 -56.48
CA MET A 1 32.29 -9.96 -55.98
C MET A 1 31.01 -9.21 -55.63
N ALA A 2 30.98 -8.61 -54.44
CA ALA A 2 30.00 -7.66 -53.86
C ALA A 2 28.52 -8.11 -53.81
N GLY A 3 27.89 -8.34 -52.65
CA GLY A 3 28.02 -7.65 -51.38
C GLY A 3 27.04 -6.47 -51.31
N LYS A 4 25.79 -6.75 -50.93
CA LYS A 4 24.87 -5.74 -50.38
C LYS A 4 24.09 -6.37 -49.22
N GLN A 5 24.78 -6.49 -48.08
CA GLN A 5 24.13 -6.39 -46.78
C GLN A 5 23.57 -4.96 -46.67
N GLY A 6 22.28 -4.83 -46.96
CA GLY A 6 21.49 -3.67 -46.55
C GLY A 6 21.16 -3.85 -45.08
N SER A 7 21.82 -3.07 -44.25
CA SER A 7 21.66 -2.99 -42.80
C SER A 7 20.22 -2.57 -42.44
N THR A 8 19.38 -3.52 -42.07
CA THR A 8 18.17 -3.23 -41.30
C THR A 8 18.58 -3.13 -39.83
N THR A 9 19.18 -2.00 -39.47
CA THR A 9 19.31 -1.53 -38.09
C THR A 9 17.91 -1.15 -37.61
N GLY A 10 17.10 -2.15 -37.27
CA GLY A 10 15.78 -1.99 -36.68
C GLY A 10 15.87 -1.85 -35.16
N ASN A 11 16.08 -0.63 -34.69
CA ASN A 11 15.69 -0.11 -33.37
C ASN A 11 16.02 -0.96 -32.12
N THR A 12 17.25 -0.84 -31.60
CA THR A 12 17.64 -1.30 -30.26
C THR A 12 17.48 -0.23 -29.16
N ASN A 13 16.62 0.78 -29.32
CA ASN A 13 16.49 1.89 -28.35
C ASN A 13 15.13 1.94 -27.61
N ALA A 14 14.58 0.80 -27.20
CA ALA A 14 13.43 0.76 -26.29
C ALA A 14 13.86 0.32 -24.88
N ALA A 15 14.60 1.17 -24.17
CA ALA A 15 15.00 0.93 -22.80
C ALA A 15 13.89 1.26 -21.77
N GLY A 16 12.61 1.10 -22.11
CA GLY A 16 11.48 1.44 -21.23
C GLY A 16 10.15 0.80 -21.67
N VAL A 17 9.09 0.99 -20.87
CA VAL A 17 7.75 0.42 -21.15
C VAL A 17 7.19 1.03 -22.44
N PRO A 18 6.81 0.21 -23.46
CA PRO A 18 6.20 0.71 -24.69
C PRO A 18 4.94 1.54 -24.42
N GLU A 19 4.71 2.60 -25.18
CA GLU A 19 3.64 3.57 -24.93
C GLU A 19 2.23 2.93 -24.87
N GLN A 20 1.95 1.97 -25.75
CA GLN A 20 0.69 1.24 -25.77
C GLN A 20 0.51 0.37 -24.51
N VAL A 21 1.59 -0.26 -24.05
CA VAL A 21 1.60 -1.05 -22.81
C VAL A 21 1.41 -0.14 -21.61
N ARG A 22 2.04 1.04 -21.62
CA ARG A 22 1.89 2.06 -20.59
C ARG A 22 0.45 2.53 -20.46
N GLN A 23 -0.17 2.95 -21.57
CA GLN A 23 -1.55 3.44 -21.58
C GLN A 23 -2.56 2.36 -21.15
N ALA A 24 -2.37 1.12 -21.61
CA ALA A 24 -3.20 0.00 -21.18
C ALA A 24 -3.04 -0.28 -19.67
N ALA A 25 -1.80 -0.25 -19.16
CA ALA A 25 -1.52 -0.43 -17.74
C ALA A 25 -2.07 0.71 -16.89
N GLU A 26 -1.93 1.97 -17.32
CA GLU A 26 -2.51 3.14 -16.63
C GLU A 26 -4.04 3.05 -16.55
N THR A 27 -4.69 2.67 -17.66
CA THR A 27 -6.14 2.47 -17.70
C THR A 27 -6.58 1.36 -16.74
N THR A 28 -5.88 0.22 -16.76
CA THR A 28 -6.17 -0.92 -15.89
C THR A 28 -5.94 -0.56 -14.42
N LEU A 29 -4.88 0.16 -14.10
CA LEU A 29 -4.62 0.66 -12.75
C LEU A 29 -5.73 1.60 -12.27
N ALA A 30 -6.16 2.54 -13.13
CA ALA A 30 -7.22 3.47 -12.79
C ALA A 30 -8.54 2.75 -12.48
N GLN A 31 -8.91 1.78 -13.33
CA GLN A 31 -10.12 0.95 -13.11
C GLN A 31 -10.03 0.11 -11.84
N ALA A 32 -8.88 -0.53 -11.60
CA ALA A 32 -8.68 -1.32 -10.40
C ALA A 32 -8.71 -0.46 -9.14
N LYS A 33 -8.08 0.73 -9.15
CA LYS A 33 -8.16 1.67 -8.02
C LYS A 33 -9.61 2.08 -7.74
N GLN A 34 -10.36 2.43 -8.79
CA GLN A 34 -11.77 2.80 -8.64
C GLN A 34 -12.60 1.66 -8.04
N ALA A 35 -12.40 0.42 -8.49
CA ALA A 35 -13.11 -0.74 -7.96
C ALA A 35 -12.79 -0.99 -6.47
N VAL A 36 -11.53 -0.82 -6.08
CA VAL A 36 -11.12 -0.97 -4.68
C VAL A 36 -11.67 0.15 -3.81
N ASP A 37 -11.60 1.40 -4.26
CA ASP A 37 -12.17 2.54 -3.53
C ASP A 37 -13.68 2.35 -3.30
N GLN A 38 -14.40 1.85 -4.31
CA GLN A 38 -15.82 1.50 -4.18
C GLN A 38 -16.04 0.36 -3.17
N TYR A 39 -15.23 -0.70 -3.21
CA TYR A 39 -15.34 -1.81 -2.28
C TYR A 39 -15.12 -1.37 -0.83
N LEU A 40 -14.09 -0.56 -0.57
CA LEU A 40 -13.76 -0.04 0.76
C LEU A 40 -14.86 0.87 1.30
N GLN A 41 -15.44 1.73 0.45
CA GLN A 41 -16.62 2.53 0.83
C GLN A 41 -17.79 1.64 1.26
N GLN A 42 -18.08 0.57 0.52
CA GLN A 42 -19.18 -0.33 0.87
C GLN A 42 -18.88 -1.14 2.14
N ALA A 43 -17.64 -1.55 2.35
CA ALA A 43 -17.21 -2.22 3.58
C ALA A 43 -17.36 -1.30 4.80
N THR A 44 -16.97 -0.03 4.67
CA THR A 44 -17.14 0.99 5.73
C THR A 44 -18.62 1.24 6.02
N ASN A 45 -19.46 1.39 5.00
CA ASN A 45 -20.90 1.56 5.16
C ASN A 45 -21.57 0.35 5.85
N LEU A 46 -21.12 -0.87 5.55
CA LEU A 46 -21.58 -2.10 6.21
C LEU A 46 -21.15 -2.13 7.68
N GLN A 47 -19.90 -1.77 7.97
CA GLN A 47 -19.37 -1.66 9.33
C GLN A 47 -20.22 -0.69 10.16
N GLU A 48 -20.52 0.50 9.65
CA GLU A 48 -21.35 1.51 10.33
C GLU A 48 -22.78 1.01 10.59
N LYS A 49 -23.40 0.33 9.61
CA LYS A 49 -24.75 -0.24 9.75
C LYS A 49 -24.79 -1.41 10.75
N VAL A 50 -23.75 -2.24 10.81
CA VAL A 50 -23.61 -3.32 11.80
C VAL A 50 -23.36 -2.75 13.20
N GLU A 51 -22.55 -1.69 13.32
CA GLU A 51 -22.34 -0.95 14.58
C GLU A 51 -23.66 -0.37 15.14
N SER A 52 -24.61 0.02 14.28
CA SER A 52 -25.94 0.50 14.70
C SER A 52 -26.93 -0.61 15.12
N SER A 53 -26.67 -1.88 14.78
CA SER A 53 -27.67 -2.96 14.88
C SER A 53 -27.33 -4.08 15.88
N VAL A 54 -26.11 -4.17 16.41
CA VAL A 54 -25.76 -5.21 17.40
C VAL A 54 -25.00 -4.62 18.59
N GLN A 55 -25.47 -4.99 19.78
CA GLN A 55 -24.90 -4.68 21.09
C GLN A 55 -23.37 -4.77 21.11
N ALA A 56 -22.75 -3.76 21.72
CA ALA A 56 -21.33 -3.48 21.82
C ALA A 56 -20.52 -4.52 22.63
N ALA A 57 -20.40 -5.75 22.13
CA ALA A 57 -19.49 -6.72 22.70
C ALA A 57 -18.07 -6.49 22.13
N GLN A 58 -17.21 -5.92 22.97
CA GLN A 58 -15.74 -5.83 22.89
C GLN A 58 -15.16 -4.68 22.03
N ALA A 59 -14.87 -3.56 22.69
CA ALA A 59 -14.06 -2.47 22.14
C ALA A 59 -12.73 -2.96 21.52
N GLY A 60 -12.10 -3.99 22.12
CA GLY A 60 -10.86 -4.59 21.58
C GLY A 60 -11.00 -5.27 20.21
N ALA A 61 -12.15 -5.88 19.90
CA ALA A 61 -12.39 -6.49 18.58
C ALA A 61 -12.69 -5.42 17.51
N ARG A 62 -13.29 -4.28 17.91
CA ARG A 62 -13.55 -3.14 17.03
C ARG A 62 -12.26 -2.42 16.64
N ASP A 63 -11.39 -2.14 17.61
CA ASP A 63 -10.11 -1.49 17.34
C ASP A 63 -9.19 -2.38 16.49
N MET A 64 -9.22 -3.69 16.71
CA MET A 64 -8.47 -4.65 15.89
C MET A 64 -8.98 -4.73 14.45
N ASN A 65 -10.31 -4.78 14.23
CA ASN A 65 -10.88 -4.75 12.88
C ASN A 65 -10.57 -3.42 12.15
N ARG A 66 -10.66 -2.28 12.84
CA ARG A 66 -10.31 -0.97 12.27
C ARG A 66 -8.84 -0.90 11.87
N ASN A 67 -7.94 -1.40 12.71
CA ASN A 67 -6.51 -1.45 12.39
C ASN A 67 -6.19 -2.35 11.19
N VAL A 68 -6.85 -3.50 11.08
CA VAL A 68 -6.67 -4.41 9.94
C VAL A 68 -7.17 -3.77 8.64
N LEU A 69 -8.33 -3.12 8.66
CA LEU A 69 -8.86 -2.40 7.51
C LEU A 69 -7.95 -1.23 7.11
N ALA A 70 -7.51 -0.41 8.06
CA ALA A 70 -6.58 0.70 7.80
C ALA A 70 -5.23 0.23 7.23
N ALA A 71 -4.69 -0.89 7.75
CA ALA A 71 -3.47 -1.49 7.21
C ALA A 71 -3.68 -2.02 5.79
N ALA A 72 -4.83 -2.63 5.50
CA ALA A 72 -5.18 -3.09 4.16
C ALA A 72 -5.28 -1.92 3.18
N GLU A 73 -5.98 -0.83 3.55
CA GLU A 73 -6.08 0.39 2.73
C GLU A 73 -4.70 0.99 2.46
N ALA A 74 -3.86 1.13 3.48
CA ALA A 74 -2.51 1.68 3.32
C ALA A 74 -1.64 0.80 2.39
N ASN A 75 -1.73 -0.52 2.51
CA ASN A 75 -0.99 -1.45 1.67
C ASN A 75 -1.46 -1.43 0.21
N ILE A 76 -2.78 -1.36 0.00
CA ILE A 76 -3.38 -1.24 -1.32
C ILE A 76 -2.89 0.06 -1.98
N ASN A 77 -3.03 1.20 -1.29
CA ASN A 77 -2.63 2.51 -1.82
C ASN A 77 -1.15 2.54 -2.19
N ALA A 78 -0.28 2.02 -1.31
CA ALA A 78 1.15 1.93 -1.58
C ALA A 78 1.49 1.06 -2.80
N THR A 79 0.76 -0.04 -3.00
CA THR A 79 0.97 -0.94 -4.13
C THR A 79 0.53 -0.28 -5.44
N PHE A 80 -0.58 0.45 -5.44
CA PHE A 80 -1.05 1.22 -6.60
C PHE A 80 -0.08 2.34 -6.97
N GLU A 81 0.41 3.09 -5.97
CA GLU A 81 1.37 4.17 -6.19
C GLU A 81 2.66 3.63 -6.83
N PHE A 82 3.21 2.53 -6.29
CA PHE A 82 4.39 1.87 -6.84
C PHE A 82 4.16 1.37 -8.27
N ALA A 83 3.04 0.69 -8.52
CA ALA A 83 2.71 0.20 -9.87
C ALA A 83 2.52 1.35 -10.87
N GLN A 84 1.94 2.48 -10.45
CA GLN A 84 1.78 3.66 -11.30
C GLN A 84 3.13 4.29 -11.64
N GLN A 85 4.03 4.40 -10.67
CA GLN A 85 5.38 4.90 -10.88
C GLN A 85 6.17 3.97 -11.81
N LEU A 86 6.04 2.66 -11.64
CA LEU A 86 6.73 1.66 -12.46
C LEU A 86 6.30 1.69 -13.94
N VAL A 87 5.00 1.85 -14.18
CA VAL A 87 4.42 1.98 -15.53
C VAL A 87 4.92 3.24 -16.24
N ARG A 88 5.17 4.31 -15.48
CA ARG A 88 5.65 5.60 -15.99
C ARG A 88 7.17 5.70 -16.12
N ALA A 89 7.91 4.75 -15.57
CA ALA A 89 9.37 4.73 -15.63
C ALA A 89 9.85 4.64 -17.08
N LYS A 90 10.77 5.53 -17.44
CA LYS A 90 11.28 5.71 -18.80
C LYS A 90 12.52 4.87 -19.06
N ASP A 91 13.25 4.55 -18.00
CA ASP A 91 14.50 3.78 -18.06
C ASP A 91 14.71 2.89 -16.82
N PRO A 92 15.61 1.89 -16.88
CA PRO A 92 15.86 0.97 -15.77
C PRO A 92 16.46 1.66 -14.53
N GLN A 93 17.06 2.84 -14.71
CA GLN A 93 17.66 3.62 -13.64
C GLN A 93 16.56 4.29 -12.80
N GLU A 94 15.52 4.82 -13.45
CA GLU A 94 14.27 5.22 -12.80
C GLU A 94 13.63 4.04 -12.06
N MET A 95 13.54 2.85 -12.66
CA MET A 95 13.00 1.66 -11.97
C MET A 95 13.77 1.29 -10.70
N ALA A 96 15.10 1.36 -10.72
CA ALA A 96 15.93 1.10 -9.53
C ALA A 96 15.69 2.14 -8.42
N ALA A 97 15.54 3.42 -8.77
CA ALA A 97 15.18 4.47 -7.82
C ALA A 97 13.79 4.26 -7.20
N LEU A 98 12.83 3.75 -7.99
CA LEU A 98 11.50 3.39 -7.49
C LEU A 98 11.53 2.24 -6.50
N GLN A 99 12.33 1.20 -6.77
CA GLN A 99 12.54 0.09 -5.83
C GLN A 99 13.10 0.58 -4.49
N GLN A 100 14.06 1.51 -4.53
CA GLN A 100 14.67 2.09 -3.33
C GLN A 100 13.65 2.92 -2.53
N THR A 101 12.86 3.74 -3.22
CA THR A 101 11.78 4.54 -2.62
C THR A 101 10.72 3.65 -1.98
N PHE A 102 10.30 2.58 -2.67
CA PHE A 102 9.33 1.63 -2.12
C PHE A 102 9.85 0.97 -0.84
N LEU A 103 11.12 0.52 -0.83
CA LEU A 103 11.73 -0.07 0.37
C LEU A 103 11.81 0.92 1.54
N GLN A 104 12.14 2.18 1.29
CA GLN A 104 12.14 3.22 2.32
C GLN A 104 10.73 3.43 2.89
N GLN A 105 9.71 3.51 2.04
CA GLN A 105 8.32 3.64 2.47
C GLN A 105 7.85 2.42 3.28
N GLN A 106 8.24 1.20 2.88
CA GLN A 106 7.94 -0.01 3.67
C GLN A 106 8.65 0.01 5.02
N PHE A 107 9.90 0.45 5.08
CA PHE A 107 10.63 0.57 6.33
C PHE A 107 10.00 1.57 7.30
N GLU A 108 9.60 2.75 6.80
CA GLU A 108 8.89 3.75 7.62
C GLU A 108 7.51 3.25 8.08
N ARG A 109 6.77 2.50 7.24
CA ARG A 109 5.52 1.84 7.65
C ARG A 109 5.75 0.86 8.80
N VAL A 110 6.73 -0.05 8.66
CA VAL A 110 7.07 -1.03 9.71
C VAL A 110 7.50 -0.34 10.99
N LYS A 111 8.34 0.70 10.90
CA LYS A 111 8.79 1.50 12.04
C LYS A 111 7.63 2.19 12.76
N THR A 112 6.70 2.79 12.01
CA THR A 112 5.49 3.41 12.57
C THR A 112 4.64 2.37 13.29
N GLN A 113 4.41 1.23 12.66
CA GLN A 113 3.64 0.13 13.24
C GLN A 113 4.32 -0.46 14.49
N MET A 114 5.66 -0.57 14.51
CA MET A 114 6.43 -0.96 15.70
C MET A 114 6.35 0.08 16.82
N GLN A 115 6.34 1.38 16.50
CA GLN A 115 6.16 2.45 17.49
C GLN A 115 4.75 2.43 18.07
N GLU A 116 3.72 2.16 17.27
CA GLU A 116 2.34 2.00 17.73
C GLU A 116 2.18 0.79 18.64
N VAL A 117 2.76 -0.37 18.27
CA VAL A 117 2.76 -1.58 19.12
C VAL A 117 3.57 -1.36 20.39
N GLY A 118 4.74 -0.72 20.30
CA GLY A 118 5.58 -0.39 21.46
C GLY A 118 4.90 0.63 22.39
N GLY A 119 4.22 1.62 21.83
CA GLY A 119 3.43 2.60 22.56
C GLY A 119 2.21 1.98 23.23
N ALA A 120 1.52 1.06 22.54
CA ALA A 120 0.39 0.30 23.09
C ALA A 120 0.85 -0.62 24.23
N ALA A 121 1.96 -1.33 24.07
CA ALA A 121 2.56 -2.18 25.10
C ALA A 121 3.00 -1.35 26.33
N ALA A 122 3.64 -0.19 26.12
CA ALA A 122 4.06 0.71 27.18
C ALA A 122 2.88 1.30 27.96
N ARG A 123 1.79 1.70 27.28
CA ARG A 123 0.55 2.16 27.93
C ARG A 123 -0.10 1.06 28.74
N THR A 124 -0.17 -0.15 28.18
CA THR A 124 -0.74 -1.32 28.88
C THR A 124 0.08 -1.66 30.14
N ALA A 125 1.41 -1.59 30.06
CA ALA A 125 2.29 -1.76 31.22
C ALA A 125 2.15 -0.62 32.25
N ALA A 126 1.96 0.62 31.79
CA ALA A 126 1.73 1.77 32.68
C ALA A 126 0.37 1.69 33.39
N ASP A 127 -0.69 1.26 32.71
CA ASP A 127 -2.02 1.05 33.31
C ASP A 127 -2.01 -0.10 34.32
N MET A 128 -1.29 -1.19 34.03
CA MET A 128 -1.07 -2.28 34.99
C MET A 128 -0.21 -1.85 36.20
N GLY A 129 0.79 -0.98 35.99
CA GLY A 129 1.64 -0.43 37.06
C GLY A 129 0.95 0.64 37.90
N ALA A 130 0.04 1.42 37.33
CA ALA A 130 -0.75 2.43 38.02
C ALA A 130 -1.88 1.81 38.86
N GLY A 131 -2.41 0.65 38.45
CA GLY A 131 -3.37 -0.15 39.22
C GLY A 131 -2.77 -0.88 40.44
N ALA A 132 -1.44 -0.96 40.55
CA ALA A 132 -0.73 -1.71 41.59
C ALA A 132 -0.24 -0.86 42.78
N ARG A 133 -0.76 0.37 42.99
CA ARG A 133 -0.47 1.13 44.21
C ARG A 133 -1.44 0.74 45.33
N PRO A 134 -1.04 -0.02 46.36
CA PRO A 134 -1.89 -0.21 47.53
C PRO A 134 -2.05 1.15 48.23
N LYS A 135 -3.30 1.55 48.47
CA LYS A 135 -3.58 2.64 49.39
C LYS A 135 -3.20 2.17 50.79
N GLY A 136 -2.07 2.67 51.28
CA GLY A 136 -1.78 2.75 52.72
C GLY A 136 -2.61 3.85 53.36
#